data_AF-A0A920G736-F1
#
_entry.id   AF-A0A920G736-F1
#
_cell.length_a   1.000
_cell.length_b   1.000
_cell.length_c   1.000
_cell.angle_alpha   90.00
_cell.angle_beta   90.00
_cell.angle_gamma   90.00
#
_symmetry.space_group_name_H-M   'P 1'
#
loop_
_entity.id
_entity.type
_entity.pdbx_description
1 polymer ?
#
loop_
_entity_poly.entity_id
_entity_poly.type
_entity_poly.pdbx_seq_one_letter_code
_entity_poly.pdbx_strand_id
1 'polypeptide(L)'
;MTTAIRLITFDLDDTLWDARPALEAGEAAQRSYLRNRFPSLALDMVHQELLSKLRQSLLHEQPELIHKISLFRETLIKRLLQSQGVPEDESTIAASEAFTAFLSHRHEVSLFANAGSVLSRLRQRYQIGALTKEMLMLERRKSANTLISRGVQKNLG
;
A
#
# COMPACT_ATOMS: atom_id res chain seq x y z
N MET A 1 -5.49 -11.18 -40.72
CA MET A 1 -4.64 -10.11 -40.17
C MET A 1 -4.49 -10.35 -38.68
N THR A 2 -3.34 -10.86 -38.21
CA THR A 2 -3.08 -10.98 -36.77
C THR A 2 -2.60 -9.62 -36.26
N THR A 3 -3.35 -9.03 -35.33
CA THR A 3 -3.01 -7.74 -34.73
C THR A 3 -1.71 -7.89 -33.93
N ALA A 4 -0.67 -7.13 -34.30
CA ALA A 4 0.60 -7.17 -33.58
C ALA A 4 0.43 -6.55 -32.18
N ILE A 5 0.87 -7.27 -31.14
CA ILE A 5 0.89 -6.75 -29.77
C ILE A 5 1.91 -5.61 -29.69
N ARG A 6 1.47 -4.44 -29.19
CA ARG A 6 2.32 -3.23 -29.06
C ARG A 6 2.64 -2.85 -27.62
N LEU A 7 1.77 -3.20 -26.68
CA LEU A 7 1.85 -2.81 -25.27
C LEU A 7 1.58 -4.03 -24.38
N ILE A 8 2.40 -4.20 -23.35
CA ILE A 8 2.19 -5.15 -22.26
C ILE A 8 2.14 -4.34 -20.96
N THR A 9 1.07 -4.51 -20.19
CA THR A 9 0.93 -3.91 -18.85
C THR A 9 1.02 -4.99 -17.79
N PHE A 10 1.78 -4.71 -16.73
CA PHE A 10 1.90 -5.60 -15.58
C PHE A 10 1.13 -5.05 -14.40
N ASP A 11 0.45 -5.93 -13.67
CA ASP A 11 0.19 -5.68 -12.26
C ASP A 11 1.51 -5.70 -11.46
N LEU A 12 1.48 -5.20 -10.23
CA LEU A 12 2.69 -5.05 -9.42
C LEU A 12 2.76 -6.10 -8.31
N ASP A 13 1.90 -5.99 -7.31
CA ASP A 13 1.90 -6.86 -6.14
C ASP A 13 1.56 -8.29 -6.56
N ASP A 14 2.30 -9.25 -6.02
CA ASP A 14 2.23 -10.69 -6.31
C ASP A 14 2.44 -11.06 -7.80
N THR A 15 2.88 -10.09 -8.62
CA THR A 15 3.27 -10.29 -10.02
C THR A 15 4.77 -10.05 -10.21
N LEU A 16 5.27 -8.91 -9.73
CA LEU A 16 6.69 -8.55 -9.84
C LEU A 16 7.47 -8.81 -8.54
N TRP A 17 6.78 -8.91 -7.41
CA TRP A 17 7.34 -9.15 -6.07
C TRP A 17 6.28 -9.75 -5.15
N ASP A 18 6.71 -10.37 -4.04
CA ASP A 18 5.82 -10.76 -2.94
C ASP A 18 5.50 -9.53 -2.09
N ALA A 19 4.22 -9.14 -2.04
CA ALA A 19 3.81 -7.95 -1.31
C ALA A 19 3.66 -8.19 0.20
N ARG A 20 3.51 -9.44 0.63
CA ARG A 20 3.16 -9.79 2.02
C ARG A 20 4.18 -9.31 3.03
N PRO A 21 5.51 -9.49 2.86
CA PRO A 21 6.48 -9.04 3.85
C PRO A 21 6.45 -7.51 4.07
N ALA A 22 6.31 -6.74 2.99
CA ALA A 22 6.23 -5.29 3.07
C ALA A 22 4.90 -4.82 3.68
N LEU A 23 3.81 -5.52 3.39
CA LEU A 23 2.51 -5.26 4.00
C LEU A 23 2.54 -5.53 5.50
N GLU A 24 3.05 -6.67 5.94
CA GLU A 24 3.20 -7.05 7.34
C GLU A 24 4.10 -6.07 8.10
N ALA A 25 5.22 -5.67 7.51
CA ALA A 25 6.13 -4.66 8.08
C ALA A 25 5.43 -3.30 8.23
N GLY A 26 4.66 -2.86 7.22
CA GLY A 26 3.84 -1.65 7.31
C GLY A 26 2.81 -1.73 8.43
N GLU A 27 2.10 -2.86 8.56
CA GLU A 27 1.11 -3.05 9.62
C GLU A 27 1.74 -3.08 11.01
N ALA A 28 2.92 -3.67 11.14
CA ALA A 28 3.69 -3.65 12.38
C ALA A 28 4.14 -2.22 12.75
N ALA A 29 4.61 -1.43 11.79
CA ALA A 29 5.00 -0.04 12.01
C ALA A 29 3.82 0.84 12.42
N GLN A 30 2.67 0.71 11.74
CA GLN A 30 1.42 1.38 12.10
C GLN A 30 1.01 1.07 13.54
N ARG A 31 0.99 -0.22 13.89
CA ARG A 31 0.61 -0.69 15.23
C ARG A 31 1.59 -0.17 16.29
N SER A 32 2.89 -0.25 16.02
CA SER A 32 3.93 0.27 16.91
C SER A 32 3.77 1.77 17.16
N TYR A 33 3.51 2.55 16.11
CA TYR A 33 3.25 3.98 16.24
C TYR A 33 2.05 4.26 17.15
N LEU A 34 0.90 3.59 16.89
CA LEU A 34 -0.32 3.81 17.67
C LEU A 34 -0.15 3.39 19.13
N ARG A 35 0.52 2.27 19.39
CA ARG A 35 0.82 1.79 20.74
C ARG A 35 1.72 2.76 21.52
N ASN A 36 2.72 3.34 20.86
CA ASN A 36 3.62 4.30 21.51
C ASN A 36 2.92 5.63 21.81
N ARG A 37 2.02 6.06 20.92
CA ARG A 37 1.25 7.31 21.12
C ARG A 37 0.16 7.16 22.17
N PHE A 38 -0.53 6.03 22.19
CA PHE A 38 -1.65 5.77 23.08
C PHE A 38 -1.42 4.52 23.95
N PRO A 39 -0.43 4.53 24.86
CA PRO A 39 -0.06 3.36 25.65
C PRO A 39 -1.16 2.86 26.59
N SER A 40 -2.11 3.73 26.94
CA SER A 40 -3.28 3.39 27.77
C SER A 40 -4.43 2.77 26.99
N LEU A 41 -4.43 2.86 25.66
CA LEU A 41 -5.45 2.25 24.81
C LEU A 41 -5.00 0.84 24.44
N ALA A 42 -5.84 -0.16 24.72
CA ALA A 42 -5.60 -1.56 24.37
C ALA A 42 -5.83 -1.82 22.87
N LEU A 43 -5.18 -1.04 22.00
CA LEU A 43 -5.37 -1.09 20.54
C LEU A 43 -4.95 -2.44 19.94
N ASP A 44 -4.02 -3.15 20.56
CA ASP A 44 -3.60 -4.50 20.16
C ASP A 44 -4.67 -5.57 20.45
N MET A 45 -5.62 -5.27 21.35
CA MET A 45 -6.74 -6.16 21.72
C MET A 45 -8.04 -5.83 20.97
N VAL A 46 -7.99 -4.90 20.03
CA VAL A 46 -9.13 -4.56 19.19
C VAL A 46 -9.58 -5.81 18.44
N HIS A 47 -10.80 -6.26 18.75
CA HIS A 47 -11.35 -7.48 18.17
C HIS A 47 -11.54 -7.28 16.66
N GLN A 48 -11.22 -8.33 15.89
CA GLN A 48 -11.43 -8.35 14.43
C GLN A 48 -12.89 -8.01 14.06
N GLU A 49 -13.84 -8.36 14.91
CA GLU A 49 -15.25 -8.01 14.75
C GLU A 49 -15.49 -6.49 14.78
N LEU A 50 -14.83 -5.75 15.69
CA LEU A 50 -14.95 -4.29 15.73
C LEU A 50 -14.41 -3.65 14.46
N LEU A 51 -13.22 -4.09 14.01
CA LEU A 51 -12.64 -3.61 12.75
C LEU A 51 -13.56 -3.92 11.56
N SER A 52 -14.15 -5.11 11.51
CA SER A 52 -15.10 -5.48 10.46
C SER A 52 -16.33 -4.58 10.47
N LYS A 53 -16.92 -4.31 11.65
CA LYS A 53 -18.08 -3.40 11.78
C LYS A 53 -17.73 -1.97 11.34
N LEU A 54 -16.59 -1.45 11.77
CA LEU A 54 -16.13 -0.12 11.37
C LEU A 54 -15.90 -0.03 9.85
N ARG A 55 -15.30 -1.06 9.24
CA ARG A 55 -15.11 -1.12 7.77
C ARG A 55 -16.45 -1.11 7.04
N GLN A 56 -17.40 -1.92 7.49
CA GLN A 56 -18.73 -2.01 6.87
C GLN A 56 -19.50 -0.70 6.98
N SER A 57 -19.54 -0.09 8.17
CA SER A 57 -20.17 1.23 8.38
C SER A 57 -19.50 2.31 7.53
N LEU A 58 -18.16 2.33 7.48
CA LEU A 58 -17.43 3.30 6.67
C LEU A 58 -17.74 3.18 5.18
N LEU A 59 -17.75 1.96 4.62
CA LEU A 59 -18.08 1.75 3.20
C LEU A 59 -19.57 1.97 2.89
N HIS A 60 -20.45 1.80 3.87
CA HIS A 60 -21.86 2.13 3.72
C HIS A 60 -22.08 3.66 3.67
N GLU A 61 -21.41 4.40 4.54
CA GLU A 61 -21.52 5.85 4.64
C GLU A 61 -20.76 6.59 3.52
N GLN A 62 -19.63 6.05 3.08
CA GLN A 62 -18.76 6.63 2.05
C GLN A 62 -18.34 5.56 1.01
N PRO A 63 -19.26 5.12 0.12
CA PRO A 63 -18.99 4.05 -0.84
C PRO A 63 -17.83 4.33 -1.79
N GLU A 64 -17.54 5.60 -2.08
CA GLU A 64 -16.44 6.04 -2.94
C GLU A 64 -15.04 5.70 -2.38
N LEU A 65 -14.94 5.37 -1.08
CA LEU A 65 -13.69 4.94 -0.46
C LEU A 65 -13.21 3.59 -0.96
N ILE A 66 -14.08 2.78 -1.57
CA ILE A 66 -13.71 1.47 -2.14
C ILE A 66 -12.59 1.58 -3.19
N HIS A 67 -12.47 2.73 -3.85
CA HIS A 67 -11.42 3.01 -4.84
C HIS A 67 -10.29 3.92 -4.32
N LYS A 68 -10.34 4.32 -3.04
CA LYS A 68 -9.40 5.26 -2.41
C LYS A 68 -8.74 4.63 -1.19
N ILE A 69 -7.96 3.57 -1.42
CA ILE A 69 -7.48 2.69 -0.34
C ILE A 69 -6.61 3.39 0.71
N SER A 70 -5.81 4.39 0.31
CA SER A 70 -5.07 5.23 1.27
C SER A 70 -6.02 5.96 2.22
N LEU A 71 -6.98 6.71 1.65
CA LEU A 71 -7.95 7.48 2.40
C LEU A 71 -8.85 6.58 3.25
N PHE A 72 -9.22 5.41 2.72
CA PHE A 72 -9.98 4.40 3.47
C PHE A 72 -9.22 3.96 4.72
N ARG A 73 -7.92 3.62 4.61
CA ARG A 73 -7.11 3.17 5.75
C ARG A 73 -6.96 4.29 6.79
N GLU A 74 -6.63 5.52 6.37
CA GLU A 74 -6.55 6.68 7.28
C GLU A 74 -7.88 6.92 8.01
N THR A 75 -8.99 6.93 7.28
CA THR A 75 -10.33 7.13 7.86
C THR A 75 -10.71 6.02 8.82
N LEU A 76 -10.35 4.77 8.50
CA LEU A 76 -10.60 3.62 9.37
C LEU A 76 -9.81 3.73 10.69
N ILE A 77 -8.54 4.14 10.64
CA ILE A 77 -7.71 4.34 11.84
C ILE A 77 -8.32 5.46 12.70
N LYS A 78 -8.72 6.57 12.08
CA LYS A 78 -9.37 7.68 12.78
C LYS A 78 -10.64 7.22 13.51
N ARG A 79 -11.53 6.48 12.83
CA ARG A 79 -12.75 5.93 13.44
C ARG A 79 -12.46 4.97 14.59
N LEU A 80 -11.43 4.15 14.44
CA LEU A 80 -10.99 3.26 15.51
C LEU A 80 -10.60 4.09 16.74
N LEU A 81 -9.76 5.12 16.59
CA LEU A 81 -9.33 5.97 17.69
C LEU A 81 -10.49 6.71 18.35
N GLN A 82 -11.41 7.28 17.57
CA GLN A 82 -12.63 7.92 18.08
C GLN A 82 -13.50 6.94 18.87
N SER A 83 -13.63 5.69 18.40
CA SER A 83 -14.38 4.64 19.13
C SER A 83 -13.78 4.29 20.50
N GLN A 84 -12.50 4.63 20.71
CA GLN A 84 -11.79 4.47 21.98
C GLN A 84 -11.76 5.78 22.81
N GLY A 85 -12.50 6.81 22.39
CA GLY A 85 -12.60 8.09 23.11
C GLY A 85 -11.51 9.11 22.77
N VAL A 86 -10.68 8.88 21.75
CA VAL A 86 -9.68 9.87 21.31
C VAL A 86 -10.40 11.06 20.65
N PRO A 87 -10.10 12.32 21.03
CA PRO A 87 -10.71 13.50 20.43
C PRO A 87 -10.51 13.62 18.92
N GLU A 88 -11.39 14.38 18.26
CA GLU A 88 -11.40 14.58 16.80
C GLU A 88 -10.06 15.02 16.22
N ASP A 89 -9.47 16.08 16.79
CA ASP A 89 -8.22 16.67 16.29
C ASP A 89 -7.05 15.69 16.47
N GLU A 90 -6.98 15.06 17.64
CA GLU A 90 -5.92 14.11 17.95
C GLU A 90 -6.01 12.82 17.13
N SER A 91 -7.22 12.28 16.96
CA SER A 91 -7.45 11.08 16.14
C SER A 91 -7.15 11.34 14.66
N THR A 92 -7.39 12.55 14.16
CA THR A 92 -7.04 12.95 12.79
C THR A 92 -5.53 12.97 12.58
N ILE A 93 -4.79 13.62 13.49
CA ILE A 93 -3.31 13.69 13.42
C ILE A 93 -2.71 12.29 13.55
N ALA A 94 -3.14 11.53 14.55
CA ALA A 94 -2.62 10.20 14.81
C ALA A 94 -2.92 9.21 13.67
N ALA A 95 -4.08 9.32 13.02
CA ALA A 95 -4.41 8.48 11.87
C ALA A 95 -3.47 8.74 10.67
N SER A 96 -3.21 10.02 10.37
CA SER A 96 -2.31 10.40 9.28
C SER A 96 -0.86 9.98 9.55
N GLU A 97 -0.37 10.17 10.77
CA GLU A 97 0.98 9.77 11.17
C GLU A 97 1.14 8.24 11.24
N ALA A 98 0.13 7.51 11.75
CA ALA A 98 0.12 6.05 11.74
C ALA A 98 0.14 5.49 10.31
N PHE A 99 -0.62 6.09 9.41
CA PHE A 99 -0.59 5.73 8.00
C PHE A 99 0.75 6.07 7.35
N THR A 100 1.37 7.20 7.71
CA THR A 100 2.72 7.54 7.25
C THR A 100 3.75 6.48 7.69
N ALA A 101 3.65 5.96 8.92
CA ALA A 101 4.49 4.85 9.40
C ALA A 101 4.19 3.53 8.65
N PHE A 102 2.94 3.26 8.28
CA PHE A 102 2.62 2.14 7.39
C PHE A 102 3.31 2.29 6.02
N LEU A 103 3.25 3.48 5.44
CA LEU A 103 3.81 3.78 4.12
C LEU A 103 5.33 3.71 4.03
N SER A 104 6.04 3.94 5.13
CA SER A 104 7.51 3.87 5.13
C SER A 104 8.01 2.47 4.81
N HIS A 105 7.26 1.43 5.18
CA HIS A 105 7.61 0.03 4.94
C HIS A 105 6.85 -0.62 3.78
N ARG A 106 5.62 -0.19 3.46
CA ARG A 106 4.78 -0.81 2.41
C ARG A 106 5.43 -0.85 1.02
N HIS A 107 6.42 0.00 0.77
CA HIS A 107 7.17 0.07 -0.48
C HIS A 107 8.51 -0.65 -0.46
N GLU A 108 8.90 -1.26 0.66
CA GLU A 108 10.17 -1.99 0.83
C GLU A 108 10.07 -3.40 0.23
N VAL A 109 9.81 -3.48 -1.08
CA VAL A 109 9.61 -4.73 -1.83
C VAL A 109 10.86 -5.13 -2.62
N SER A 110 11.03 -6.43 -2.83
CA SER A 110 12.11 -7.01 -3.63
C SER A 110 11.55 -7.76 -4.83
N LEU A 111 12.08 -7.48 -6.03
CA LEU A 111 11.68 -8.17 -7.25
C LEU A 111 11.88 -9.69 -7.10
N PHE A 112 10.98 -10.47 -7.70
CA PHE A 112 11.27 -11.89 -7.94
C PHE A 112 12.53 -12.03 -8.80
N ALA A 113 13.30 -13.09 -8.55
CA ALA A 113 14.63 -13.29 -9.15
C ALA A 113 14.67 -13.07 -10.67
N ASN A 114 13.65 -13.53 -11.39
CA ASN A 114 13.57 -13.45 -12.85
C ASN A 114 12.76 -12.26 -13.37
N ALA A 115 12.09 -11.48 -12.50
CA ALA A 115 11.21 -10.39 -12.94
C ALA A 115 12.00 -9.33 -13.71
N GLY A 116 13.18 -8.93 -13.21
CA GLY A 116 14.04 -7.95 -13.87
C GLY A 116 14.49 -8.39 -15.27
N SER A 117 14.94 -9.63 -15.43
CA SER A 117 15.42 -10.16 -16.72
C SER A 117 14.28 -10.29 -17.73
N VAL A 118 13.10 -10.73 -17.30
CA VAL A 118 11.90 -10.83 -18.16
C VAL A 118 11.47 -9.45 -18.64
N LEU A 119 11.37 -8.47 -17.75
CA LEU A 119 11.00 -7.09 -18.11
C LEU A 119 12.00 -6.47 -19.09
N SER A 120 13.30 -6.68 -18.89
CA SER A 120 14.36 -6.22 -19.81
C SER A 120 14.19 -6.81 -21.21
N ARG A 121 13.93 -8.12 -21.32
CA ARG A 121 13.75 -8.79 -22.61
C ARG A 121 12.48 -8.34 -23.33
N LEU A 122 11.40 -8.13 -22.59
CA LEU A 122 10.13 -7.67 -23.17
C LEU A 122 10.21 -6.21 -23.66
N ARG A 123 10.96 -5.35 -22.96
CA ARG A 123 11.15 -3.94 -23.37
C ARG A 123 11.86 -3.76 -24.71
N GLN A 124 12.64 -4.76 -25.14
CA GLN A 124 13.29 -4.72 -26.45
C GLN A 124 12.29 -4.77 -27.62
N ARG A 125 11.06 -5.23 -27.37
CA ARG A 125 10.08 -5.56 -28.42
C ARG A 125 8.72 -4.88 -28.21
N TYR A 126 8.37 -4.61 -26.96
CA TYR A 126 7.06 -4.08 -26.57
C TYR A 126 7.23 -2.83 -25.71
N GLN A 127 6.27 -1.91 -25.81
CA GLN A 127 6.11 -0.92 -24.75
C GLN A 127 5.64 -1.64 -23.48
N ILE A 128 6.23 -1.28 -22.34
CA ILE A 128 5.84 -1.83 -21.03
C ILE A 128 5.27 -0.73 -20.16
N GLY A 129 4.12 -1.00 -19.56
CA GLY A 129 3.51 -0.17 -18.51
C GLY A 129 3.22 -0.98 -17.25
N ALA A 130 2.85 -0.26 -16.19
CA ALA A 130 2.31 -0.85 -14.96
C ALA A 130 0.87 -0.36 -14.77
N LEU A 131 0.00 -1.26 -14.31
CA LEU A 131 -1.37 -0.97 -13.94
C LEU A 131 -1.66 -1.65 -12.60
N THR A 132 -1.76 -0.85 -11.54
CA THR A 132 -1.96 -1.30 -10.17
C THR A 132 -3.31 -0.81 -9.66
N LYS A 133 -3.99 -1.65 -8.86
CA LYS A 133 -5.24 -1.30 -8.18
C LYS A 133 -5.05 -0.29 -7.06
N GLU A 134 -3.83 -0.12 -6.55
CA GLU A 134 -3.62 0.45 -5.22
C GLU A 134 -2.52 1.51 -5.09
N MET A 135 -2.87 2.50 -4.27
CA MET A 135 -2.08 3.60 -3.73
C MET A 135 -1.65 4.70 -4.71
N LEU A 136 -2.55 5.67 -4.91
CA LEU A 136 -2.17 6.96 -5.48
C LEU A 136 -1.36 7.75 -4.44
N MET A 137 -0.03 7.73 -4.58
CA MET A 137 0.83 8.78 -4.04
C MET A 137 1.47 9.50 -5.24
N LEU A 138 1.02 10.73 -5.51
CA LEU A 138 1.50 11.54 -6.64
C LEU A 138 3.02 11.80 -6.55
N GLU A 139 3.60 11.78 -5.34
CA GLU A 139 5.03 12.01 -5.12
C GLU A 139 5.94 10.78 -5.31
N ARG A 140 5.41 9.55 -5.33
CA ARG A 140 6.22 8.32 -5.46
C ARG A 140 5.87 7.47 -6.67
N ARG A 141 5.15 8.02 -7.65
CA ARG A 141 5.07 7.47 -9.02
C ARG A 141 6.46 7.27 -9.66
N LYS A 142 7.47 8.01 -9.16
CA LYS A 142 8.88 7.79 -9.47
C LYS A 142 9.36 6.41 -9.01
N SER A 143 8.94 5.88 -7.86
CA SER A 143 9.52 4.66 -7.26
C SER A 143 9.21 3.38 -8.06
N ALA A 144 8.00 3.19 -8.57
CA ALA A 144 7.68 2.02 -9.41
C ALA A 144 8.39 2.09 -10.77
N ASN A 145 8.38 3.25 -11.43
CA ASN A 145 9.17 3.47 -12.65
C ASN A 145 10.68 3.38 -12.39
N THR A 146 11.12 3.76 -11.18
CA THR A 146 12.52 3.69 -10.71
C THR A 146 12.91 2.27 -10.36
N LEU A 147 12.02 1.41 -9.87
CA LEU A 147 12.29 -0.02 -9.64
C LEU A 147 12.30 -0.78 -10.96
N ILE A 148 11.38 -0.47 -11.88
CA ILE A 148 11.39 -0.97 -13.26
C ILE A 148 12.63 -0.46 -14.02
N SER A 149 13.19 0.71 -13.69
CA SER A 149 14.43 1.21 -14.31
C SER A 149 15.73 0.86 -13.57
N ARG A 150 15.71 0.65 -12.24
CA ARG A 150 16.89 0.25 -11.43
C ARG A 150 17.06 -1.25 -11.34
N GLY A 151 15.98 -2.03 -11.40
CA GLY A 151 16.05 -3.49 -11.62
C GLY A 151 16.75 -3.86 -12.93
N VAL A 152 16.82 -2.91 -13.87
CA VAL A 152 17.61 -3.00 -15.12
C VAL A 152 19.10 -2.71 -14.89
N GLN A 153 19.47 -1.87 -13.92
CA GLN A 153 20.88 -1.50 -13.67
C GLN A 153 21.63 -2.45 -12.74
N LYS A 154 20.95 -3.14 -11.81
CA LYS A 154 21.61 -4.07 -10.88
C LYS A 154 22.07 -5.40 -11.49
N ASN A 155 21.70 -5.70 -12.74
CA ASN A 155 22.07 -6.94 -13.45
C ASN A 155 23.01 -6.69 -14.66
N LEU A 156 23.72 -5.55 -14.67
CA LEU A 156 24.76 -5.23 -15.65
C LEU A 156 26.16 -5.15 -15.02
N GLY A 157 26.35 -5.76 -13.86
CA GLY A 157 27.65 -5.94 -13.20
C GLY A 157 28.00 -7.41 -13.10
#